data_AF-N1MTA8-F1
#
_entry.id   AF-N1MTA8-F1
#
_cell.length_a   1.000
_cell.length_b   1.000
_cell.length_c   1.000
_cell.angle_alpha   90.00
_cell.angle_beta   90.00
_cell.angle_gamma   90.00
#
_symmetry.space_group_name_H-M   'P 1'
#
loop_
_entity.id
_entity.type
_entity.pdbx_description
1 polymer ?
#
loop_
_entity_poly.entity_id
_entity_poly.type
_entity_poly.pdbx_seq_one_letter_code
_entity_poly.pdbx_strand_id
1 'polypeptide(L)'
;MTDETGPRPNKPDQGTSARRKSEKRQRVRQVKTRMTEAEHAVFLARADKAGMTSAAFLRAAAIGDAGPRAQKRVPADASVLRQVLGHIGKTGSNLNQISRYLHTGGEAQTVLPDIREALADLARIRGLIYDALGKEPDAAAPVLPSPPPSPPES
;
A
#
# COMPACT_ATOMS: atom_id res chain seq x y z
N MET A 1 -46.54 -51.45 30.39
CA MET A 1 -45.34 -50.94 31.07
C MET A 1 -44.80 -49.83 30.19
N THR A 2 -44.70 -48.64 30.75
CA THR A 2 -44.44 -47.33 30.13
C THR A 2 -43.18 -47.27 29.27
N ASP A 3 -43.21 -46.50 28.18
CA ASP A 3 -42.18 -45.45 28.05
C ASP A 3 -42.70 -44.25 27.25
N GLU A 4 -42.68 -43.10 27.93
CA GLU A 4 -43.06 -41.79 27.41
C GLU A 4 -41.85 -41.19 26.70
N THR A 5 -42.01 -40.69 25.47
CA THR A 5 -41.02 -39.79 24.88
C THR A 5 -41.69 -38.47 24.54
N GLY A 6 -41.77 -37.59 25.54
CA GLY A 6 -42.26 -36.22 25.36
C GLY A 6 -41.33 -35.38 24.47
N PRO A 7 -41.86 -34.37 23.76
CA PRO A 7 -41.05 -33.48 22.94
C PRO A 7 -40.21 -32.53 23.82
N ARG A 8 -38.92 -32.43 23.49
CA ARG A 8 -37.95 -31.55 24.19
C ARG A 8 -38.32 -30.07 23.99
N PRO A 9 -38.16 -29.21 25.01
CA PRO A 9 -38.43 -27.78 24.85
C PRO A 9 -37.33 -27.11 24.01
N ASN A 10 -37.76 -26.31 23.03
CA ASN A 10 -36.90 -25.53 22.15
C ASN A 10 -36.25 -24.38 22.94
N LYS A 11 -34.91 -24.27 22.92
CA LYS A 11 -34.18 -23.14 23.51
C LYS A 11 -34.44 -21.87 22.69
N PRO A 12 -34.66 -20.70 23.31
CA PRO A 12 -34.79 -19.46 22.55
C PRO A 12 -33.45 -19.11 21.90
N ASP A 13 -33.50 -18.94 20.58
CA ASP A 13 -32.40 -18.48 19.74
C ASP A 13 -31.95 -17.09 20.22
N GLN A 14 -30.74 -17.02 20.81
CA GLN A 14 -30.15 -15.77 21.24
C GLN A 14 -29.68 -15.00 20.00
N GLY A 15 -30.62 -14.25 19.42
CA GLY A 15 -30.38 -13.28 18.36
C GLY A 15 -29.27 -12.33 18.76
N THR A 16 -28.12 -12.49 18.11
CA THR A 16 -26.99 -11.58 18.20
C THR A 16 -27.48 -10.18 17.84
N SER A 17 -27.32 -9.21 18.75
CA SER A 17 -27.70 -7.82 18.50
C SER A 17 -26.81 -7.22 17.41
N ALA A 18 -27.21 -7.42 16.16
CA ALA A 18 -26.64 -6.71 15.03
C ALA A 18 -26.90 -5.22 15.28
N ARG A 19 -25.84 -4.49 15.68
CA ARG A 19 -25.85 -3.02 15.83
C ARG A 19 -26.65 -2.43 14.69
N ARG A 20 -27.82 -1.86 14.99
CA ARG A 20 -28.68 -1.16 14.02
C ARG A 20 -27.86 -0.02 13.42
N LYS A 21 -27.24 -0.28 12.25
CA LYS A 21 -26.56 0.73 11.45
C LYS A 21 -27.66 1.65 10.94
N SER A 22 -27.64 2.91 11.38
CA SER A 22 -28.60 3.96 11.00
C SER A 22 -29.06 3.82 9.54
N GLU A 23 -30.35 3.56 9.35
CA GLU A 23 -30.98 3.37 8.03
C GLU A 23 -30.80 4.58 7.10
N LYS A 24 -30.57 5.78 7.65
CA LYS A 24 -30.32 7.01 6.89
C LYS A 24 -29.06 6.96 6.00
N ARG A 25 -28.19 5.95 6.14
CA ARG A 25 -26.92 5.85 5.39
C ARG A 25 -26.90 4.80 4.27
N GLN A 26 -28.00 4.12 3.98
CA GLN A 26 -28.02 3.10 2.92
C GLN A 26 -28.45 3.71 1.59
N ARG A 27 -27.53 3.75 0.62
CA ARG A 27 -27.84 4.10 -0.77
C ARG A 27 -28.60 2.93 -1.40
N VAL A 28 -29.93 3.05 -1.50
CA VAL A 28 -30.83 1.96 -1.94
C VAL A 28 -31.20 2.00 -3.43
N ARG A 29 -30.99 3.13 -4.11
CA ARG A 29 -31.29 3.29 -5.54
C ARG A 29 -30.02 3.18 -6.39
N GLN A 30 -30.13 2.52 -7.54
CA GLN A 30 -29.06 2.35 -8.51
C GLN A 30 -29.44 3.03 -9.84
N VAL A 31 -28.45 3.65 -10.49
CA VAL A 31 -28.55 4.12 -11.87
C VAL A 31 -27.73 3.17 -12.73
N LYS A 32 -28.31 2.63 -13.80
CA LYS A 32 -27.66 1.69 -14.72
C LYS A 32 -27.82 2.21 -16.15
N THR A 33 -26.73 2.15 -16.91
CA THR A 33 -26.71 2.54 -18.33
C THR A 33 -26.01 1.42 -19.10
N ARG A 34 -26.53 1.08 -20.29
CA ARG A 34 -25.86 0.13 -21.19
C ARG A 34 -24.67 0.84 -21.86
N MET A 35 -23.53 0.16 -21.91
CA MET A 35 -22.31 0.65 -22.55
C MET A 35 -21.77 -0.46 -23.45
N THR A 36 -21.18 -0.07 -24.58
CA THR A 36 -20.32 -0.96 -25.36
C THR A 36 -19.02 -1.25 -24.61
N GLU A 37 -18.29 -2.29 -25.02
CA GLU A 37 -17.00 -2.66 -24.42
C GLU A 37 -15.99 -1.49 -24.50
N ALA A 38 -15.95 -0.80 -25.64
CA ALA A 38 -15.07 0.34 -25.88
C ALA A 38 -15.41 1.53 -24.95
N GLU A 39 -16.69 1.86 -24.80
CA GLU A 39 -17.12 2.94 -23.89
C GLU A 39 -16.82 2.60 -22.44
N HIS A 40 -17.01 1.33 -22.04
CA HIS A 40 -16.71 0.87 -20.69
C HIS A 40 -15.20 0.95 -20.40
N ALA A 41 -14.34 0.55 -21.35
CA ALA A 41 -12.90 0.67 -21.21
C ALA A 41 -12.44 2.14 -21.06
N VAL A 42 -12.98 3.05 -21.88
CA VAL A 42 -12.72 4.50 -21.76
C VAL A 42 -13.17 5.03 -20.40
N PHE A 43 -14.32 4.59 -19.91
CA PHE A 43 -14.83 4.97 -18.60
C PHE A 43 -13.90 4.49 -17.45
N LEU A 44 -13.46 3.23 -17.49
CA LEU A 44 -12.54 2.69 -16.49
C LEU A 44 -11.21 3.44 -16.48
N ALA A 45 -10.64 3.71 -17.66
CA ALA A 45 -9.39 4.47 -17.78
C ALA A 45 -9.51 5.88 -17.18
N ARG A 46 -10.67 6.55 -17.36
CA ARG A 46 -10.94 7.86 -16.75
C ARG A 46 -11.09 7.78 -15.23
N ALA A 47 -11.76 6.75 -14.72
CA ALA A 47 -11.91 6.52 -13.28
C ALA A 47 -10.55 6.24 -12.62
N ASP A 48 -9.70 5.44 -13.26
CA ASP A 48 -8.35 5.13 -12.79
C ASP A 48 -7.46 6.38 -12.81
N LYS A 49 -7.49 7.17 -13.89
CA LYS A 49 -6.77 8.46 -13.95
C LYS A 49 -7.23 9.44 -12.87
N ALA A 50 -8.50 9.39 -12.47
CA ALA A 50 -9.03 10.19 -11.38
C ALA A 50 -8.71 9.62 -9.97
N GLY A 51 -8.07 8.45 -9.88
CA GLY A 51 -7.78 7.79 -8.60
C GLY A 51 -9.03 7.37 -7.83
N MET A 52 -10.14 7.16 -8.53
CA MET A 52 -11.45 6.86 -7.96
C MET A 52 -11.88 5.44 -8.28
N THR A 53 -12.75 4.87 -7.43
CA THR A 53 -13.48 3.66 -7.83
C THR A 53 -14.44 4.00 -8.97
N SER A 54 -14.77 3.05 -9.84
CA SER A 54 -15.72 3.25 -10.95
C SER A 54 -17.04 3.89 -10.49
N ALA A 55 -17.63 3.37 -9.41
CA ALA A 55 -18.86 3.90 -8.83
C ALA A 55 -18.70 5.32 -8.25
N ALA A 56 -17.54 5.63 -7.67
CA ALA A 56 -17.25 6.98 -7.17
C ALA A 56 -17.08 7.99 -8.30
N PHE A 57 -16.34 7.59 -9.35
CA PHE A 57 -16.13 8.41 -10.54
C PHE A 57 -17.46 8.70 -11.26
N LEU A 58 -18.30 7.68 -11.46
CA LEU A 58 -19.62 7.84 -12.06
C LEU A 58 -20.51 8.80 -11.24
N ARG A 59 -20.47 8.69 -9.92
CA ARG A 59 -21.24 9.56 -9.03
C ARG A 59 -20.73 11.01 -9.06
N ALA A 60 -19.41 11.19 -9.02
CA ALA A 60 -18.78 12.51 -9.15
C ALA A 60 -19.18 13.17 -10.48
N ALA A 61 -19.14 12.42 -11.58
CA ALA A 61 -19.53 12.90 -12.89
C ALA A 61 -21.04 13.21 -12.99
N ALA A 62 -21.90 12.44 -12.32
CA ALA A 62 -23.35 12.59 -12.42
C ALA A 62 -23.94 13.68 -11.52
N ILE A 63 -23.40 13.86 -10.30
CA ILE A 63 -24.00 14.75 -9.28
C ILE A 63 -22.99 15.65 -8.57
N GLY A 64 -21.74 15.72 -9.03
CA GLY A 64 -20.69 16.58 -8.47
C GLY A 64 -20.08 16.12 -7.14
N ASP A 65 -20.54 15.00 -6.57
CA ASP A 65 -20.03 14.44 -5.31
C ASP A 65 -19.66 12.97 -5.45
N ALA A 66 -18.38 12.65 -5.26
CA ALA A 66 -17.85 11.29 -5.28
C ALA A 66 -18.22 10.49 -4.01
N GLY A 67 -18.56 11.17 -2.91
CA GLY A 67 -18.93 10.61 -1.62
C GLY A 67 -17.75 10.20 -0.73
N PRO A 68 -18.02 9.77 0.52
CA PRO A 68 -17.00 9.58 1.56
C PRO A 68 -16.06 8.38 1.37
N ARG A 69 -16.22 7.60 0.30
CA ARG A 69 -15.36 6.46 -0.08
C ARG A 69 -14.90 6.58 -1.54
N ALA A 70 -14.76 7.82 -2.00
CA ALA A 70 -14.49 8.14 -3.40
C ALA A 70 -13.17 7.58 -3.90
N GLN A 71 -12.15 7.74 -3.06
CA GLN A 71 -10.79 7.39 -3.39
C GLN A 71 -10.67 5.88 -3.51
N LYS A 72 -10.08 5.42 -4.61
CA LYS A 72 -9.62 4.05 -4.73
C LYS A 72 -8.58 3.90 -3.61
N ARG A 73 -8.97 3.22 -2.53
CA ARG A 73 -7.99 2.73 -1.55
C ARG A 73 -7.19 1.74 -2.35
N VAL A 74 -6.03 2.14 -2.87
CA VAL A 74 -5.10 1.23 -3.54
C VAL A 74 -4.94 0.10 -2.54
N PRO A 75 -5.50 -1.10 -2.77
CA PRO A 75 -5.11 -2.24 -1.99
C PRO A 75 -3.69 -2.45 -2.50
N ALA A 76 -2.74 -1.79 -1.83
CA ALA A 76 -1.34 -1.83 -2.16
C ALA A 76 -1.03 -3.30 -2.35
N ASP A 77 -0.61 -3.59 -3.57
CA ASP A 77 -0.40 -4.94 -4.07
C ASP A 77 0.40 -5.67 -3.00
N ALA A 78 -0.25 -6.58 -2.28
CA ALA A 78 0.32 -7.12 -1.04
C ALA A 78 1.67 -7.82 -1.35
N SER A 79 1.86 -8.21 -2.62
CA SER A 79 3.12 -8.65 -3.20
C SER A 79 4.21 -7.57 -3.16
N VAL A 80 3.93 -6.37 -3.68
CA VAL A 80 4.85 -5.21 -3.70
C VAL A 80 5.17 -4.74 -2.30
N LEU A 81 4.18 -4.66 -1.40
CA LEU A 81 4.43 -4.31 0.01
C LEU A 81 5.34 -5.34 0.69
N ARG A 82 5.15 -6.64 0.43
CA ARG A 82 6.03 -7.69 0.96
C ARG A 82 7.45 -7.60 0.41
N GLN A 83 7.62 -7.27 -0.88
CA GLN A 83 8.93 -7.06 -1.49
C GLN A 83 9.65 -5.86 -0.88
N VAL A 84 8.95 -4.73 -0.72
CA VAL A 84 9.49 -3.53 -0.07
C VAL A 84 9.90 -3.83 1.38
N LEU A 85 9.06 -4.51 2.16
CA LEU A 85 9.39 -4.92 3.53
C LEU A 85 10.60 -5.86 3.58
N GLY A 86 10.71 -6.81 2.65
CA GLY A 86 11.85 -7.72 2.56
C GLY A 86 13.18 -7.00 2.30
N HIS A 87 13.18 -6.06 1.35
CA HIS A 87 14.38 -5.26 1.05
C HIS A 87 14.77 -4.34 2.21
N ILE A 88 13.80 -3.74 2.91
CA ILE A 88 14.07 -2.92 4.10
C ILE A 88 14.72 -3.77 5.21
N GLY A 89 14.20 -4.98 5.45
CA GLY A 89 14.76 -5.91 6.43
C GLY A 89 16.21 -6.30 6.11
N LYS A 90 16.50 -6.62 4.83
CA LYS A 90 17.85 -6.94 4.37
C LYS A 90 18.81 -5.76 4.55
N THR A 91 18.40 -4.57 4.13
CA THR A 91 19.19 -3.33 4.25
C THR A 91 19.49 -3.00 5.71
N GLY A 92 18.49 -3.11 6.59
CA GLY A 92 18.67 -2.86 8.03
C GLY A 92 19.58 -3.89 8.71
N SER A 93 19.49 -5.16 8.34
CA SER A 93 20.41 -6.20 8.83
C SER A 93 21.85 -5.92 8.42
N ASN A 94 22.07 -5.55 7.16
CA ASN A 94 23.38 -5.21 6.64
C ASN A 94 23.99 -3.99 7.38
N LEU A 95 23.23 -2.90 7.50
CA LEU A 95 23.66 -1.71 8.24
C LEU A 95 24.03 -2.00 9.70
N ASN A 96 23.30 -2.92 10.34
CA ASN A 96 23.56 -3.34 11.72
C ASN A 96 24.83 -4.22 11.83
N GLN A 97 25.16 -5.00 10.81
CA GLN A 97 26.42 -5.75 10.74
C GLN A 97 27.61 -4.81 10.52
N ILE A 98 27.49 -3.86 9.59
CA ILE A 98 28.50 -2.81 9.34
C ILE A 98 28.78 -2.02 10.61
N SER A 99 27.73 -1.52 11.27
CA SER A 99 27.86 -0.74 12.51
C SER A 99 28.59 -1.53 13.60
N ARG A 100 28.24 -2.81 13.77
CA ARG A 100 28.88 -3.67 14.77
C ARG A 100 30.36 -3.91 14.46
N TYR A 101 30.68 -4.23 13.21
CA TYR A 101 32.06 -4.47 12.77
C TYR A 101 32.95 -3.24 13.00
N LEU A 102 32.46 -2.06 12.61
CA LEU A 102 33.18 -0.80 12.82
C LEU A 102 33.32 -0.45 14.31
N HIS A 103 32.29 -0.66 15.11
CA HIS A 103 32.37 -0.45 16.57
C HIS A 103 33.36 -1.38 17.27
N THR A 104 33.62 -2.57 16.72
CA THR A 104 34.64 -3.49 17.24
C THR A 104 36.06 -3.19 16.75
N GLY A 105 36.28 -2.03 16.12
CA GLY A 105 37.59 -1.62 15.59
C GLY A 105 37.90 -2.18 14.20
N GLY A 106 36.89 -2.66 13.48
CA GLY A 106 37.04 -3.14 12.11
C GLY A 106 37.37 -2.03 11.11
N GLU A 107 38.07 -2.38 10.04
CA GLU A 107 38.51 -1.43 9.03
C GLU A 107 37.38 -1.05 8.05
N ALA A 108 37.19 0.26 7.81
CA ALA A 108 36.15 0.75 6.92
C ALA A 108 36.23 0.17 5.50
N GLN A 109 37.43 -0.15 5.02
CA GLN A 109 37.65 -0.70 3.69
C GLN A 109 37.00 -2.08 3.50
N THR A 110 36.90 -2.87 4.58
CA THR A 110 36.33 -4.22 4.57
C THR A 110 34.82 -4.22 4.32
N VAL A 111 34.11 -3.19 4.78
CA VAL A 111 32.64 -3.07 4.70
C VAL A 111 32.16 -2.22 3.53
N LEU A 112 33.07 -1.64 2.73
CA LEU A 112 32.71 -0.87 1.54
C LEU A 112 31.82 -1.64 0.53
N PRO A 113 32.05 -2.94 0.26
CA PRO A 113 31.15 -3.71 -0.60
C PRO A 113 29.73 -3.78 -0.04
N ASP A 114 29.61 -4.02 1.27
CA ASP A 114 28.33 -4.14 1.96
C ASP A 114 27.55 -2.83 1.95
N ILE A 115 28.24 -1.69 2.12
CA ILE A 115 27.66 -0.34 2.00
C ILE A 115 27.11 -0.12 0.60
N ARG A 116 27.85 -0.50 -0.45
CA ARG A 116 27.39 -0.38 -1.85
C ARG A 116 26.16 -1.25 -2.11
N GLU A 117 26.12 -2.46 -1.56
CA GLU A 117 24.97 -3.34 -1.67
C GLU A 117 23.73 -2.74 -0.97
N ALA A 118 23.89 -2.20 0.24
CA ALA A 118 22.81 -1.53 0.96
C ALA A 118 22.25 -0.33 0.20
N LEU A 119 23.11 0.48 -0.45
CA LEU A 119 22.69 1.59 -1.29
C LEU A 119 21.93 1.12 -2.54
N ALA A 120 22.36 0.01 -3.15
CA ALA A 120 21.66 -0.58 -4.29
C ALA A 120 20.28 -1.16 -3.90
N ASP A 121 20.19 -1.81 -2.73
CA ASP A 121 18.92 -2.29 -2.17
C ASP A 121 17.96 -1.11 -1.89
N LEU A 122 18.47 0.00 -1.36
CA LEU A 122 17.68 1.22 -1.14
C LEU A 122 17.18 1.85 -2.45
N ALA A 123 18.02 1.88 -3.48
CA ALA A 123 17.62 2.35 -4.81
C ALA A 123 16.50 1.47 -5.41
N ARG A 124 16.57 0.15 -5.24
CA ARG A 124 15.51 -0.78 -5.66
C ARG A 124 14.20 -0.57 -4.88
N ILE A 125 14.26 -0.39 -3.57
CA ILE A 125 13.07 -0.04 -2.76
C ILE A 125 12.42 1.24 -3.27
N ARG A 126 13.24 2.27 -3.54
CA ARG A 126 12.77 3.56 -4.04
C ARG A 126 12.01 3.39 -5.36
N GLY A 127 12.55 2.62 -6.30
CA GLY A 127 11.89 2.30 -7.58
C GLY A 127 10.54 1.62 -7.39
N LEU A 128 10.49 0.55 -6.59
CA LEU A 128 9.24 -0.19 -6.30
C LEU A 128 8.15 0.71 -5.69
N ILE A 129 8.54 1.67 -4.84
CA ILE A 129 7.61 2.64 -4.25
C ILE A 129 7.07 3.60 -5.31
N TYR A 130 7.94 4.13 -6.18
CA TYR A 130 7.53 5.02 -7.27
C TYR A 130 6.60 4.32 -8.27
N ASP A 131 6.92 3.08 -8.66
CA ASP A 131 6.08 2.23 -9.50
C ASP A 131 4.71 1.98 -8.87
N ALA A 132 4.69 1.61 -7.58
CA ALA A 132 3.45 1.36 -6.84
C ALA A 132 2.57 2.63 -6.68
N LEU A 133 3.20 3.80 -6.64
CA LEU A 133 2.53 5.10 -6.55
C LEU A 133 2.14 5.67 -7.92
N GLY A 134 2.59 5.06 -9.03
CA GLY A 134 2.40 5.58 -10.38
C GLY A 134 3.06 6.95 -10.58
N LYS A 135 4.22 7.17 -9.94
CA LYS A 135 4.98 8.42 -9.97
C LYS A 135 6.38 8.18 -10.52
N GLU A 136 6.94 9.18 -11.20
CA GLU A 136 8.35 9.15 -11.60
C GLU A 136 9.27 9.42 -10.41
N PRO A 137 10.43 8.74 -10.31
CA PRO A 137 11.41 9.03 -9.27
C PRO A 137 11.94 10.45 -9.38
N ASP A 138 11.91 11.18 -8.26
CA ASP A 138 12.49 12.53 -8.19
C ASP A 138 13.96 12.46 -8.60
N ALA A 139 14.34 13.23 -9.63
CA ALA A 139 15.66 13.21 -10.25
C ALA A 139 16.69 13.97 -9.40
N ALA A 140 16.64 13.81 -8.09
CA ALA A 140 17.66 14.33 -7.18
C ALA A 140 18.98 13.65 -7.54
N ALA A 141 19.86 14.39 -8.21
CA ALA A 141 21.21 13.97 -8.55
C ALA A 141 21.91 13.45 -7.28
N PRO A 142 22.73 12.39 -7.39
CA PRO A 142 23.51 11.92 -6.24
C PRO A 142 24.29 13.10 -5.67
N VAL A 143 24.11 13.39 -4.39
CA VAL A 143 24.94 14.36 -3.68
C VAL A 143 26.36 13.82 -3.73
N LEU A 144 27.19 14.35 -4.62
CA LEU A 144 28.59 13.99 -4.69
C LEU A 144 29.22 14.37 -3.33
N PRO A 145 30.06 13.50 -2.74
CA PRO A 145 30.83 13.89 -1.57
C PRO A 145 31.62 15.15 -1.91
N SER A 146 31.49 16.18 -1.07
CA SER A 146 32.26 17.41 -1.22
C SER A 146 33.75 17.07 -1.26
N PRO A 147 34.53 17.67 -2.18
CA PRO A 147 35.94 17.37 -2.32
C PRO A 147 36.67 17.61 -0.99
N PRO A 148 37.68 16.80 -0.65
CA PRO A 148 38.47 17.02 0.57
C PRO A 148 39.06 18.45 0.53
N PRO A 149 39.16 19.13 1.69
CA PRO A 149 39.75 20.46 1.74
C PRO A 149 41.17 20.41 1.16
N SER A 150 41.49 21.38 0.30
CA SER A 150 42.81 21.53 -0.29
C SER A 150 43.87 21.56 0.81
N PRO A 151 45.00 20.85 0.66
CA PRO A 151 46.09 20.94 1.62
C PRO A 151 46.56 22.40 1.73
N PRO A 152 47.03 22.84 2.91
CA PRO A 152 47.53 24.20 3.08
C PRO A 152 48.69 24.45 2.11
N GLU A 153 48.61 25.53 1.35
CA GLU A 153 49.75 26.04 0.57
C GLU A 153 50.88 26.36 1.55
N SER A 154 52.09 25.94 1.17
CA SER A 154 53.31 25.93 2.00
C SER A 154 53.76 27.30 2.46
#